data_AF-A0AAP0J955-F1
#
_entry.id   AF-A0AAP0J955-F1
#
_cell.length_a   1.000
_cell.length_b   1.000
_cell.length_c   1.000
_cell.angle_alpha   90.00
_cell.angle_beta   90.00
_cell.angle_gamma   90.00
#
_symmetry.space_group_name_H-M   'P 1'
#
loop_
_entity.id
_entity.type
_entity.pdbx_description
1 polymer ?
#
loop_
_entity_poly.entity_id
_entity_poly.type
_entity_poly.pdbx_seq_one_letter_code
_entity_poly.pdbx_strand_id
1 'polypeptide(L)'
;MQATMLPCFKGIRRGLIYLRVIKLCRRENKVSSDDGGFRISVEDRDFMKTCIAVVSTCTFGGGDDLYQPIGMSETSLRKVCYVAFWDEVTLSTQEAAGKTIGEDHMIGKWRIVIVRDLPFADQRLNGKIPKMLSHRLFLQARYSIWVDSKSQFRRDPLGVLEALLWRTNSVLAISEHGARSSVYDEGKAVVKKHKATPEEVDVQLTQYRLDGFPDDKRFNGKKALAEASIIVRENTPMTNLFMCLWFNEAVRFTSRDQLSFPYALRQLNLQNINMFPVCTRRDLVNSMGHKRKAKPLAFRDLRIVSTRL
;
A
#
# COMPACT_ATOMS: atom_id res chain seq x y z
N MET A 1 -13.06 -14.50 -29.03
CA MET A 1 -13.25 -13.05 -29.28
C MET A 1 -12.20 -12.29 -28.50
N GLN A 2 -11.14 -11.87 -29.20
CA GLN A 2 -10.03 -11.10 -28.64
C GLN A 2 -10.52 -9.68 -28.34
N ALA A 3 -10.55 -9.28 -27.08
CA ALA A 3 -10.74 -7.90 -26.70
C ALA A 3 -9.41 -7.16 -26.91
N THR A 4 -9.39 -6.36 -27.97
CA THR A 4 -8.29 -5.47 -28.35
C THR A 4 -8.02 -4.47 -27.22
N MET A 5 -6.92 -4.67 -26.47
CA MET A 5 -6.42 -3.70 -25.51
C MET A 5 -5.90 -2.47 -26.26
N LEU A 6 -6.60 -1.34 -26.13
CA LEU A 6 -6.14 -0.05 -26.65
C LEU A 6 -4.88 0.47 -25.90
N PRO A 7 -4.07 1.32 -26.55
CA PRO A 7 -2.65 1.48 -26.26
C PRO A 7 -2.39 2.53 -25.16
N CYS A 8 -2.15 2.07 -23.94
CA CYS A 8 -1.93 2.95 -22.76
C CYS A 8 -0.57 3.69 -22.74
N PHE A 9 0.24 3.70 -23.81
CA PHE A 9 1.63 4.18 -23.75
C PHE A 9 2.18 4.80 -25.05
N LYS A 10 1.42 5.67 -25.75
CA LYS A 10 2.03 6.59 -26.74
C LYS A 10 2.37 7.91 -26.06
N GLY A 11 3.66 8.17 -25.78
CA GLY A 11 4.12 9.53 -25.45
C GLY A 11 5.32 9.69 -24.51
N ILE A 12 5.69 8.70 -23.69
CA ILE A 12 6.70 8.91 -22.64
C ILE A 12 8.05 8.32 -23.06
N ARG A 13 8.98 9.17 -23.52
CA ARG A 13 10.37 8.79 -23.84
C ARG A 13 11.30 9.02 -22.63
N ARG A 14 12.14 7.99 -22.38
CA ARG A 14 13.47 7.94 -21.71
C ARG A 14 13.54 7.49 -20.23
N GLY A 15 14.14 6.29 -20.04
CA GLY A 15 14.77 5.83 -18.79
C GLY A 15 14.74 4.31 -18.60
N LEU A 16 15.87 3.62 -18.44
CA LEU A 16 15.95 2.16 -18.18
C LEU A 16 15.22 1.71 -16.90
N ILE A 17 15.04 2.62 -15.93
CA ILE A 17 14.28 2.37 -14.68
C ILE A 17 12.78 2.18 -14.98
N TYR A 18 12.25 2.86 -16.01
CA TYR A 18 10.86 2.76 -16.45
C TYR A 18 10.50 1.35 -16.97
N LEU A 19 11.47 0.64 -17.57
CA LEU A 19 11.29 -0.72 -18.08
C LEU A 19 11.16 -1.79 -16.97
N ARG A 20 11.69 -1.55 -15.77
CA ARG A 20 11.52 -2.46 -14.61
C ARG A 20 10.18 -2.28 -13.90
N VAL A 21 9.70 -1.04 -13.77
CA VAL A 21 8.42 -0.72 -13.12
C VAL A 21 7.21 -1.13 -13.98
N ILE A 22 7.34 -1.00 -15.30
CA ILE A 22 6.37 -1.53 -16.26
C ILE A 22 6.17 -3.06 -16.11
N LYS A 23 7.20 -3.82 -15.72
CA LYS A 23 7.09 -5.29 -15.57
C LYS A 23 6.18 -5.71 -14.41
N LEU A 24 6.10 -4.94 -13.32
CA LEU A 24 5.27 -5.27 -12.15
C LEU A 24 3.76 -5.05 -12.42
N CYS A 25 3.39 -4.06 -13.24
CA CYS A 25 2.00 -3.79 -13.59
C CYS A 25 1.55 -4.38 -14.93
N ARG A 26 2.45 -4.72 -15.87
CA ARG A 26 2.10 -5.34 -17.17
C ARG A 26 2.03 -6.87 -17.17
N ARG A 27 2.70 -7.58 -16.28
CA ARG A 27 2.64 -9.05 -16.28
C ARG A 27 1.42 -9.51 -15.46
N GLU A 28 0.45 -10.12 -16.14
CA GLU A 28 -0.42 -11.09 -15.51
C GLU A 28 0.47 -12.11 -14.79
N ASN A 29 0.24 -12.34 -13.49
CA ASN A 29 0.81 -13.45 -12.71
C ASN A 29 2.28 -13.45 -12.26
N LYS A 30 3.01 -12.31 -12.15
CA LYS A 30 4.36 -12.34 -11.52
C LYS A 30 4.59 -11.28 -10.45
N VAL A 31 4.03 -11.52 -9.25
CA VAL A 31 4.61 -10.99 -8.00
C VAL A 31 5.62 -11.97 -7.39
N SER A 32 5.75 -13.19 -7.94
CA SER A 32 6.71 -14.19 -7.46
C SER A 32 7.46 -14.90 -8.60
N SER A 33 8.67 -15.32 -8.24
CA SER A 33 9.66 -16.22 -8.86
C SER A 33 10.59 -15.67 -9.96
N ASP A 34 11.88 -15.78 -9.63
CA ASP A 34 13.16 -15.64 -10.36
C ASP A 34 13.53 -14.32 -11.05
N ASP A 35 12.59 -13.37 -11.19
CA ASP A 35 12.81 -12.10 -11.91
C ASP A 35 12.74 -10.82 -11.04
N GLY A 36 12.84 -10.93 -9.71
CA GLY A 36 12.99 -9.80 -8.77
C GLY A 36 11.70 -9.25 -8.13
N GLY A 37 11.08 -10.02 -7.24
CA GLY A 37 9.91 -9.64 -6.44
C GLY A 37 9.82 -10.40 -5.11
N PHE A 38 8.76 -10.16 -4.33
CA PHE A 38 8.53 -10.82 -3.03
C PHE A 38 8.58 -12.34 -3.16
N ARG A 39 9.51 -12.97 -2.45
CA ARG A 39 9.52 -14.43 -2.30
C ARG A 39 8.66 -14.80 -1.09
N ILE A 40 7.51 -15.41 -1.37
CA ILE A 40 6.52 -15.92 -0.41
C ILE A 40 6.48 -17.44 -0.54
N SER A 41 6.26 -18.16 0.57
CA SER A 41 6.16 -19.63 0.58
C SER A 41 5.01 -20.14 -0.31
N VAL A 42 5.09 -21.39 -0.78
CA VAL A 42 4.01 -21.99 -1.59
C VAL A 42 2.70 -22.01 -0.80
N GLU A 43 2.77 -22.45 0.45
CA GLU A 43 1.63 -22.55 1.36
C GLU A 43 0.95 -21.19 1.58
N ASP A 44 1.71 -20.14 1.88
CA ASP A 44 1.16 -18.79 2.07
C ASP A 44 0.52 -18.27 0.77
N ARG A 45 1.13 -18.54 -0.38
CA ARG A 45 0.54 -18.14 -1.68
C ARG A 45 -0.79 -18.85 -1.92
N ASP A 46 -0.88 -20.13 -1.61
CA ASP A 46 -2.10 -20.90 -1.80
C ASP A 46 -3.19 -20.45 -0.83
N PHE A 47 -2.85 -20.19 0.43
CA PHE A 47 -3.75 -19.52 1.38
C PHE A 47 -4.25 -18.17 0.84
N MET A 48 -3.35 -17.30 0.38
CA MET A 48 -3.70 -15.97 -0.11
C MET A 48 -4.61 -16.00 -1.36
N LYS A 49 -4.53 -17.06 -2.18
CA LYS A 49 -5.46 -17.27 -3.31
C LYS A 49 -6.89 -17.61 -2.86
N THR A 50 -7.09 -18.11 -1.65
CA THR A 50 -8.44 -18.42 -1.13
C THR A 50 -9.21 -17.19 -0.64
N CYS A 51 -8.49 -16.09 -0.39
CA CYS A 51 -9.06 -14.89 0.21
C CYS A 51 -9.95 -14.11 -0.76
N ILE A 52 -11.27 -14.08 -0.49
CA ILE A 52 -12.24 -13.26 -1.23
C ILE A 52 -12.30 -11.83 -0.71
N ALA A 53 -12.11 -11.65 0.59
CA ALA A 53 -11.92 -10.36 1.24
C ALA A 53 -10.73 -10.45 2.20
N VAL A 54 -9.94 -9.39 2.28
CA VAL A 54 -8.73 -9.38 3.11
C VAL A 54 -8.54 -8.07 3.87
N VAL A 55 -8.21 -8.18 5.16
CA VAL A 55 -7.58 -7.10 5.92
C VAL A 55 -6.08 -7.39 5.92
N SER A 56 -5.26 -6.41 5.51
CA SER A 56 -3.82 -6.58 5.48
C SER A 56 -3.06 -5.44 6.14
N THR A 57 -1.91 -5.80 6.71
CA THR A 57 -0.91 -4.88 7.24
C THR A 57 0.50 -5.38 6.89
N CYS A 58 1.51 -4.53 7.03
CA CYS A 58 2.90 -4.99 6.95
C CYS A 58 3.79 -4.27 7.94
N THR A 59 4.81 -4.98 8.42
CA THR A 59 5.93 -4.40 9.16
C THR A 59 7.20 -4.93 8.53
N PHE A 60 8.04 -4.03 8.02
CA PHE A 60 9.36 -4.36 7.49
C PHE A 60 10.43 -3.58 8.27
N GLY A 61 11.54 -4.24 8.61
CA GLY A 61 12.60 -3.69 9.44
C GLY A 61 12.29 -3.57 10.94
N GLY A 62 11.26 -4.26 11.45
CA GLY A 62 11.00 -4.39 12.90
C GLY A 62 10.56 -3.11 13.61
N GLY A 63 10.04 -2.11 12.88
CA GLY A 63 9.73 -0.79 13.43
C GLY A 63 8.49 -0.73 14.34
N ASP A 64 7.51 -1.61 14.10
CA ASP A 64 6.18 -1.55 14.72
C ASP A 64 5.77 -2.89 15.32
N ASP A 65 4.79 -2.83 16.24
CA ASP A 65 4.19 -4.02 16.82
C ASP A 65 3.00 -4.55 15.99
N LEU A 66 2.67 -5.82 16.17
CA LEU A 66 1.49 -6.45 15.61
C LEU A 66 0.30 -6.34 16.58
N TYR A 67 -0.51 -5.32 16.35
CA TYR A 67 -1.74 -5.13 17.12
C TYR A 67 -2.86 -6.04 16.61
N GLN A 68 -3.49 -6.78 17.53
CA GLN A 68 -4.60 -7.67 17.20
C GLN A 68 -5.85 -6.86 16.79
N PRO A 69 -6.58 -7.26 15.73
CA PRO A 69 -7.87 -6.67 15.40
C PRO A 69 -8.86 -6.94 16.52
N ILE A 70 -9.65 -5.91 16.87
CA ILE A 70 -10.67 -5.96 17.91
C ILE A 70 -12.05 -5.63 17.32
N GLY A 71 -13.11 -6.20 17.89
CA GLY A 71 -14.48 -5.96 17.41
C GLY A 71 -14.83 -6.68 16.10
N MET A 72 -14.17 -7.79 15.78
CA MET A 72 -14.54 -8.65 14.64
C MET A 72 -15.68 -9.59 15.06
N SER A 73 -16.72 -9.70 14.24
CA SER A 73 -17.76 -10.73 14.40
C SER A 73 -17.24 -12.12 14.00
N GLU A 74 -17.88 -13.17 14.51
CA GLU A 74 -17.58 -14.55 14.09
C GLU A 74 -17.74 -14.76 12.58
N THR A 75 -18.73 -14.10 11.98
CA THR A 75 -18.96 -14.14 10.53
C THR A 75 -17.78 -13.55 9.78
N SER A 76 -17.25 -12.41 10.22
CA SER A 76 -16.08 -11.79 9.61
C SER A 76 -14.82 -12.60 9.81
N LEU A 77 -14.63 -13.25 10.97
CA LEU A 77 -13.50 -14.15 11.20
C LEU A 77 -13.49 -15.34 10.24
N ARG A 78 -14.66 -15.80 9.77
CA ARG A 78 -14.78 -16.89 8.80
C ARG A 78 -14.66 -16.44 7.34
N LYS A 79 -15.12 -15.23 7.01
CA LYS A 79 -15.24 -14.75 5.62
C LYS A 79 -14.10 -13.86 5.15
N VAL A 80 -13.33 -13.29 6.08
CA VAL A 80 -12.28 -12.31 5.78
C VAL A 80 -10.94 -12.85 6.25
N CYS A 81 -9.97 -12.87 5.35
CA CYS A 81 -8.59 -13.17 5.70
C CYS A 81 -7.97 -11.99 6.45
N TYR A 82 -7.12 -12.27 7.44
CA TYR A 82 -6.31 -11.25 8.11
C TYR A 82 -4.85 -11.62 7.88
N VAL A 83 -4.12 -10.79 7.13
CA VAL A 83 -2.74 -11.10 6.72
C VAL A 83 -1.77 -10.01 7.15
N ALA A 84 -0.70 -10.39 7.85
CA ALA A 84 0.39 -9.50 8.20
C ALA A 84 1.69 -9.92 7.48
N PHE A 85 2.23 -9.02 6.66
CA PHE A 85 3.49 -9.27 5.96
C PHE A 85 4.68 -8.80 6.79
N TRP A 86 5.63 -9.71 7.04
CA TRP A 86 6.88 -9.44 7.76
C TRP A 86 8.09 -9.78 6.90
N ASP A 87 9.21 -9.10 7.17
CA ASP A 87 10.54 -9.52 6.69
C ASP A 87 11.28 -10.29 7.79
N GLU A 88 12.42 -10.88 7.46
CA GLU A 88 13.22 -11.67 8.41
C GLU A 88 13.70 -10.82 9.61
N VAL A 89 13.97 -9.54 9.39
CA VAL A 89 14.32 -8.60 10.47
C VAL A 89 13.15 -8.41 11.45
N THR A 90 11.93 -8.24 10.93
CA THR A 90 10.74 -8.12 11.75
C THR A 90 10.45 -9.41 12.50
N LEU A 91 10.58 -10.56 11.84
CA LEU A 91 10.43 -11.88 12.47
C LEU A 91 11.33 -12.00 13.71
N SER A 92 12.64 -11.83 13.55
CA SER A 92 13.59 -11.93 14.68
C SER A 92 13.31 -10.89 15.77
N THR A 93 12.89 -9.68 15.39
CA THR A 93 12.54 -8.63 16.36
C THR A 93 11.31 -8.99 17.19
N GLN A 94 10.30 -9.61 16.57
CA GLN A 94 9.07 -10.00 17.23
C GLN A 94 9.25 -11.26 18.10
N GLU A 95 10.02 -12.24 17.63
CA GLU A 95 10.40 -13.42 18.41
C GLU A 95 11.18 -13.04 19.67
N ALA A 96 12.15 -12.13 19.55
CA ALA A 96 12.88 -11.59 20.70
C ALA A 96 11.97 -10.83 21.69
N ALA A 97 10.82 -10.34 21.24
CA ALA A 97 9.79 -9.73 22.08
C ALA A 97 8.74 -10.74 22.59
N GLY A 98 8.98 -12.05 22.41
CA GLY A 98 8.10 -13.13 22.87
C GLY A 98 6.90 -13.41 21.97
N LYS A 99 6.86 -12.87 20.75
CA LYS A 99 5.80 -13.16 19.78
C LYS A 99 6.28 -14.22 18.81
N THR A 100 5.90 -15.47 19.07
CA THR A 100 6.19 -16.61 18.22
C THR A 100 5.04 -16.86 17.25
N ILE A 101 5.38 -17.26 16.04
CA ILE A 101 4.41 -17.71 15.04
C ILE A 101 4.00 -19.15 15.40
N GLY A 102 2.69 -19.43 15.46
CA GLY A 102 2.18 -20.78 15.68
C GLY A 102 2.51 -21.73 14.52
N GLU A 103 2.35 -23.03 14.73
CA GLU A 103 2.52 -24.04 13.66
C GLU A 103 1.53 -23.84 12.50
N ASP A 104 0.37 -23.25 12.78
CA ASP A 104 -0.63 -22.81 11.81
C ASP A 104 -0.27 -21.50 11.09
N HIS A 105 0.94 -20.99 11.35
CA HIS A 105 1.46 -19.72 10.91
C HIS A 105 0.63 -18.49 11.35
N MET A 106 -0.10 -18.61 12.45
CA MET A 106 -0.92 -17.54 12.98
C MET A 106 -0.28 -16.88 14.21
N ILE A 107 -0.60 -15.60 14.40
CA ILE A 107 -0.48 -14.91 15.69
C ILE A 107 -1.82 -14.24 15.98
N GLY A 108 -2.59 -14.84 16.89
CA GLY A 108 -3.97 -14.43 17.15
C GLY A 108 -4.81 -14.54 15.88
N LYS A 109 -5.36 -13.41 15.40
CA LYS A 109 -6.17 -13.40 14.17
C LYS A 109 -5.34 -13.32 12.89
N TRP A 110 -4.07 -12.93 12.97
CA TRP A 110 -3.25 -12.66 11.80
C TRP A 110 -2.56 -13.92 11.28
N ARG A 111 -2.74 -14.23 10.00
CA ARG A 111 -1.82 -15.11 9.25
C ARG A 111 -0.55 -14.34 8.96
N ILE A 112 0.58 -14.82 9.47
CA ILE A 112 1.88 -14.18 9.27
C ILE A 112 2.49 -14.72 7.98
N VAL A 113 2.81 -13.81 7.07
CA VAL A 113 3.45 -14.13 5.79
C VAL A 113 4.86 -13.53 5.79
N ILE A 114 5.87 -14.41 5.80
CA ILE A 114 7.26 -13.99 5.74
C ILE A 114 7.66 -13.76 4.29
N VAL A 115 8.13 -12.54 4.03
CA VAL A 115 8.58 -12.08 2.73
C VAL A 115 10.10 -12.03 2.71
N ARG A 116 10.69 -12.69 1.71
CA ARG A 116 12.12 -12.61 1.41
C ARG A 116 12.35 -11.89 0.09
N ASP A 117 13.61 -11.53 -0.20
CA ASP A 117 14.05 -10.79 -1.38
C ASP A 117 13.29 -9.48 -1.59
N LEU A 118 13.34 -8.61 -0.58
CA LEU A 118 12.73 -7.29 -0.69
C LEU A 118 13.39 -6.50 -1.85
N PRO A 119 12.62 -5.96 -2.81
CA PRO A 119 13.16 -5.36 -4.02
C PRO A 119 13.79 -3.98 -3.80
N PHE A 120 13.51 -3.33 -2.65
CA PHE A 120 14.03 -2.00 -2.34
C PHE A 120 14.82 -2.02 -1.02
N ALA A 121 15.86 -1.19 -0.94
CA ALA A 121 16.57 -0.94 0.31
C ALA A 121 15.71 -0.14 1.32
N ASP A 122 14.81 0.71 0.82
CA ASP A 122 13.85 1.47 1.64
C ASP A 122 12.65 0.59 2.04
N GLN A 123 12.57 0.31 3.33
CA GLN A 123 11.49 -0.49 3.92
C GLN A 123 10.11 0.15 3.81
N ARG A 124 10.04 1.50 3.78
CA ARG A 124 8.77 2.20 3.55
C ARG A 124 8.27 1.97 2.14
N LEU A 125 9.18 1.86 1.16
CA LEU A 125 8.84 1.59 -0.22
C LEU A 125 8.42 0.12 -0.41
N ASN A 126 9.11 -0.83 0.24
CA ASN A 126 8.66 -2.23 0.29
C ASN A 126 7.24 -2.35 0.84
N GLY A 127 6.91 -1.59 1.89
CA GLY A 127 5.56 -1.56 2.47
C GLY A 127 4.47 -1.03 1.52
N LYS A 128 4.84 -0.36 0.42
CA LYS A 128 3.88 0.06 -0.61
C LYS A 128 3.37 -1.10 -1.46
N ILE A 129 4.12 -2.20 -1.54
CA ILE A 129 3.71 -3.38 -2.32
C ILE A 129 2.43 -4.00 -1.72
N PRO A 130 2.38 -4.43 -0.45
CA PRO A 130 1.15 -4.98 0.12
C PRO A 130 0.04 -3.94 0.29
N LYS A 131 0.39 -2.65 0.42
CA LYS A 131 -0.56 -1.54 0.49
C LYS A 131 -1.28 -1.24 -0.82
N MET A 132 -0.51 -1.10 -1.90
CA MET A 132 -1.02 -0.61 -3.18
C MET A 132 -1.33 -1.76 -4.12
N LEU A 133 -0.45 -2.76 -4.18
CA LEU A 133 -0.55 -3.90 -5.09
C LEU A 133 -1.23 -5.12 -4.46
N SER A 134 -2.13 -4.94 -3.47
CA SER A 134 -2.83 -6.07 -2.86
C SER A 134 -3.64 -6.90 -3.86
N HIS A 135 -4.14 -6.30 -4.95
CA HIS A 135 -4.81 -7.02 -6.04
C HIS A 135 -3.89 -7.97 -6.83
N ARG A 136 -2.56 -7.82 -6.70
CA ARG A 136 -1.56 -8.72 -7.29
C ARG A 136 -1.09 -9.79 -6.31
N LEU A 137 -1.28 -9.57 -5.01
CA LEU A 137 -0.97 -10.52 -3.95
C LEU A 137 -2.15 -11.47 -3.69
N PHE A 138 -3.36 -10.95 -3.68
CA PHE A 138 -4.60 -11.69 -3.42
C PHE A 138 -5.43 -11.75 -4.71
N LEU A 139 -5.10 -12.72 -5.58
CA LEU A 139 -5.64 -12.78 -6.95
C LEU A 139 -7.16 -12.98 -7.01
N GLN A 140 -7.74 -13.63 -6.00
CA GLN A 140 -9.19 -13.87 -5.92
C GLN A 140 -9.91 -12.87 -5.00
N ALA A 141 -9.18 -11.93 -4.38
CA ALA A 141 -9.81 -10.96 -3.49
C ALA A 141 -10.61 -9.95 -4.30
N ARG A 142 -11.90 -9.84 -4.00
CA ARG A 142 -12.76 -8.76 -4.49
C ARG A 142 -12.59 -7.51 -3.64
N TYR A 143 -12.38 -7.66 -2.33
CA TYR A 143 -12.27 -6.54 -1.40
C TYR A 143 -10.98 -6.60 -0.59
N SER A 144 -10.36 -5.44 -0.35
CA SER A 144 -9.20 -5.34 0.54
C SER A 144 -9.27 -4.12 1.45
N ILE A 145 -8.88 -4.30 2.71
CA ILE A 145 -8.70 -3.23 3.70
C ILE A 145 -7.22 -3.20 4.10
N TRP A 146 -6.52 -2.15 3.69
CA TRP A 146 -5.16 -1.88 4.18
C TRP A 146 -5.23 -1.18 5.53
N VAL A 147 -4.37 -1.59 6.48
CA VAL A 147 -4.17 -0.90 7.77
C VAL A 147 -2.68 -0.72 8.03
N ASP A 148 -2.22 0.53 8.21
CA ASP A 148 -0.84 0.82 8.59
C ASP A 148 -0.49 0.13 9.93
N SER A 149 0.70 -0.50 10.01
CA SER A 149 1.22 -1.25 11.18
C SER A 149 1.21 -0.48 12.51
N LYS A 150 1.33 0.84 12.47
CA LYS A 150 1.23 1.74 13.64
C LYS A 150 -0.19 1.93 14.19
N SER A 151 -1.18 1.22 13.62
CA SER A 151 -2.59 1.36 13.96
C SER A 151 -3.22 0.00 14.28
N GLN A 152 -4.13 -0.03 15.24
CA GLN A 152 -4.94 -1.22 15.54
C GLN A 152 -6.30 -1.10 14.88
N PHE A 153 -6.68 -2.10 14.08
CA PHE A 153 -8.01 -2.15 13.45
C PHE A 153 -9.09 -2.52 14.48
N ARG A 154 -10.15 -1.71 14.58
CA ARG A 154 -11.14 -1.81 15.68
C ARG A 154 -12.61 -1.85 15.24
N ARG A 155 -12.88 -2.17 13.98
CA ARG A 155 -14.24 -2.25 13.43
C ARG A 155 -14.39 -3.49 12.55
N ASP A 156 -15.55 -4.14 12.61
CA ASP A 156 -15.84 -5.31 11.81
C ASP A 156 -15.68 -5.03 10.30
N PRO A 157 -14.87 -5.81 9.55
CA PRO A 157 -14.53 -5.49 8.17
C PRO A 157 -15.73 -5.54 7.23
N LEU A 158 -16.71 -6.41 7.45
CA LEU A 158 -17.91 -6.45 6.61
C LEU A 158 -18.75 -5.17 6.81
N GLY A 159 -18.89 -4.72 8.05
CA GLY A 159 -19.53 -3.44 8.35
C GLY A 159 -18.77 -2.24 7.77
N VAL A 160 -17.43 -2.29 7.74
CA VAL A 160 -16.60 -1.26 7.10
C VAL A 160 -16.81 -1.23 5.58
N LEU A 161 -16.85 -2.40 4.92
CA LEU A 161 -17.14 -2.51 3.48
C LEU A 161 -18.54 -1.98 3.16
N GLU A 162 -19.54 -2.35 3.98
CA GLU A 162 -20.90 -1.88 3.81
C GLU A 162 -20.98 -0.35 3.91
N ALA A 163 -20.44 0.22 4.98
CA ALA A 163 -20.55 1.64 5.26
C ALA A 163 -19.77 2.52 4.29
N LEU A 164 -18.59 2.08 3.84
CA LEU A 164 -17.66 2.93 3.09
C LEU A 164 -17.61 2.65 1.59
N LEU A 165 -18.06 1.47 1.13
CA LEU A 165 -18.12 1.12 -0.29
C LEU A 165 -19.57 0.91 -0.75
N TRP A 166 -20.30 -0.04 -0.15
CA TRP A 166 -21.58 -0.49 -0.72
C TRP A 166 -22.67 0.58 -0.61
N ARG A 167 -22.88 1.17 0.58
CA ARG A 167 -23.90 2.21 0.80
C ARG A 167 -23.59 3.52 0.08
N THR A 168 -22.31 3.80 -0.17
CA THR A 168 -21.87 5.02 -0.87
C THR A 168 -21.62 4.79 -2.36
N ASN A 169 -21.90 3.59 -2.87
CA ASN A 169 -21.61 3.18 -4.25
C ASN A 169 -20.18 3.54 -4.69
N SER A 170 -19.20 3.26 -3.82
CA SER A 170 -17.81 3.67 -3.99
C SER A 170 -16.90 2.45 -4.20
N VAL A 171 -15.85 2.61 -5.01
CA VAL A 171 -14.86 1.54 -5.30
C VAL A 171 -13.58 1.69 -4.48
N LEU A 172 -13.38 2.87 -3.89
CA LEU A 172 -12.24 3.20 -3.04
C LEU A 172 -12.75 4.12 -1.93
N ALA A 173 -12.35 3.86 -0.69
CA ALA A 173 -12.56 4.76 0.43
C ALA A 173 -11.25 5.01 1.17
N ILE A 174 -10.97 6.29 1.44
CA ILE A 174 -9.74 6.75 2.09
C ILE A 174 -10.02 8.02 2.87
N SER A 175 -9.29 8.23 3.97
CA SER A 175 -9.49 9.40 4.83
C SER A 175 -9.00 10.67 4.16
N GLU A 176 -9.74 11.77 4.35
CA GLU A 176 -9.22 13.12 4.11
C GLU A 176 -8.01 13.39 5.01
N HIS A 177 -7.07 14.20 4.50
CA HIS A 177 -5.91 14.62 5.26
C HIS A 177 -6.28 15.62 6.37
N GLY A 178 -5.83 15.36 7.60
CA GLY A 178 -6.32 16.12 8.76
C GLY A 178 -5.86 17.57 8.85
N ALA A 179 -4.76 17.95 8.20
CA ALA A 179 -4.23 19.31 8.28
C ALA A 179 -4.33 20.05 6.94
N ARG A 180 -3.41 19.77 6.04
CA ARG A 180 -3.24 20.44 4.74
C ARG A 180 -4.20 19.91 3.69
N SER A 181 -4.35 20.69 2.62
CA SER A 181 -5.22 20.38 1.48
C SER A 181 -4.55 20.51 0.12
N SER A 182 -3.35 21.09 0.02
CA SER A 182 -2.59 21.19 -1.23
C SER A 182 -1.29 20.38 -1.19
N VAL A 183 -0.94 19.81 -2.34
CA VAL A 183 0.29 19.01 -2.53
C VAL A 183 1.54 19.85 -2.32
N TYR A 184 1.53 21.10 -2.77
CA TYR A 184 2.69 22.00 -2.64
C TYR A 184 2.90 22.45 -1.19
N ASP A 185 1.83 22.69 -0.43
CA ASP A 185 1.95 22.96 1.00
C ASP A 185 2.37 21.70 1.79
N GLU A 186 1.93 20.51 1.35
CA GLU A 186 2.42 19.25 1.91
C GLU A 186 3.91 19.06 1.65
N GLY A 187 4.41 19.38 0.46
CA GLY A 187 5.83 19.29 0.14
C GLY A 187 6.70 20.08 1.12
N LYS A 188 6.34 21.35 1.37
CA LYS A 188 7.01 22.19 2.37
C LYS A 188 6.99 21.55 3.76
N ALA A 189 5.86 20.96 4.15
CA ALA A 189 5.72 20.29 5.44
C ALA A 189 6.51 18.98 5.54
N VAL A 190 6.64 18.23 4.44
CA VAL A 190 7.45 17.01 4.35
C VAL A 190 8.92 17.35 4.58
N VAL A 191 9.43 18.38 3.89
CA VAL A 191 10.81 18.86 4.05
C VAL A 191 11.05 19.36 5.48
N LYS A 192 10.19 20.25 5.99
CA LYS A 192 10.30 20.80 7.36
C LYS A 192 10.31 19.70 8.45
N LYS A 193 9.59 18.59 8.21
CA LYS A 193 9.53 17.45 9.13
C LYS A 193 10.63 16.41 8.89
N HIS A 194 11.60 16.68 8.02
CA HIS A 194 12.69 15.78 7.66
C HIS A 194 12.18 14.39 7.24
N LYS A 195 11.10 14.38 6.47
CA LYS A 195 10.45 13.17 5.99
C LYS A 195 10.94 12.74 4.61
N ALA A 196 11.49 13.65 3.84
CA ALA A 196 12.22 13.42 2.59
C ALA A 196 13.19 14.59 2.44
N THR A 197 14.22 14.44 1.60
CA THR A 197 15.15 15.55 1.38
C THR A 197 14.48 16.67 0.57
N PRO A 198 14.96 17.92 0.67
CA PRO A 198 14.47 19.01 -0.18
C PRO A 198 14.53 18.67 -1.67
N GLU A 199 15.61 18.02 -2.12
CA GLU A 199 15.87 17.68 -3.51
C GLU A 199 14.89 16.63 -4.03
N GLU A 200 14.63 15.57 -3.25
CA GLU A 200 13.66 14.54 -3.60
C GLU A 200 12.25 15.12 -3.78
N VAL A 201 11.86 16.04 -2.90
CA VAL A 201 10.55 16.71 -2.96
C VAL A 201 10.48 17.69 -4.13
N ASP A 202 11.55 18.45 -4.37
CA ASP A 202 11.59 19.45 -5.44
C ASP A 202 11.48 18.79 -6.82
N VAL A 203 12.22 17.69 -7.05
CA VAL A 203 12.13 16.92 -8.31
C VAL A 203 10.70 16.46 -8.58
N GLN A 204 10.00 15.95 -7.57
CA GLN A 204 8.61 15.49 -7.71
C GLN A 204 7.66 16.65 -8.02
N LEU A 205 7.72 17.73 -7.23
CA LEU A 205 6.78 18.85 -7.36
C LEU A 205 7.03 19.67 -8.62
N THR A 206 8.28 19.81 -9.05
CA THR A 206 8.63 20.45 -10.31
C THR A 206 8.07 19.66 -11.50
N GLN A 207 8.18 18.33 -11.49
CA GLN A 207 7.50 17.51 -12.52
C GLN A 207 5.99 17.75 -12.52
N TYR A 208 5.34 17.75 -11.35
CA TYR A 208 3.88 17.96 -11.28
C TYR A 208 3.47 19.34 -11.79
N ARG A 209 4.27 20.39 -11.57
CA ARG A 209 4.03 21.72 -12.17
C ARG A 209 4.13 21.67 -13.70
N LEU A 210 5.17 21.01 -14.23
CA LEU A 210 5.36 20.88 -15.68
C LEU A 210 4.21 20.12 -16.34
N ASP A 211 3.62 19.16 -15.65
CA ASP A 211 2.45 18.41 -16.10
C ASP A 211 1.12 19.19 -15.94
N GLY A 212 1.15 20.43 -15.45
CA GLY A 212 -0.04 21.24 -15.22
C GLY A 212 -0.92 20.75 -14.07
N PHE A 213 -0.34 20.07 -13.08
CA PHE A 213 -1.05 19.69 -11.86
C PHE A 213 -1.39 20.97 -11.06
N PRO A 214 -2.66 21.14 -10.62
CA PRO A 214 -3.10 22.41 -10.04
C PRO A 214 -2.74 22.45 -8.56
N ASP A 215 -2.66 23.66 -8.00
CA ASP A 215 -2.62 23.86 -6.54
C ASP A 215 -4.03 23.80 -5.92
N ASP A 216 -4.97 23.13 -6.59
CA ASP A 216 -6.35 23.01 -6.13
C ASP A 216 -6.38 22.29 -4.79
N LYS A 217 -6.90 22.99 -3.78
CA LYS A 217 -7.02 22.48 -2.42
C LYS A 217 -8.19 21.49 -2.28
N ARG A 218 -8.99 21.34 -3.33
CA ARG A 218 -10.24 20.57 -3.31
C ARG A 218 -10.31 19.60 -4.48
N PHE A 219 -10.88 18.44 -4.21
CA PHE A 219 -11.27 17.43 -5.19
C PHE A 219 -12.69 17.01 -4.86
N ASN A 220 -13.65 17.24 -5.77
CA ASN A 220 -15.08 16.96 -5.57
C ASN A 220 -15.64 17.51 -4.22
N GLY A 221 -15.29 18.75 -3.88
CA GLY A 221 -15.71 19.40 -2.63
C GLY A 221 -15.00 18.93 -1.35
N LYS A 222 -14.15 17.89 -1.45
CA LYS A 222 -13.32 17.35 -0.34
C LYS A 222 -11.90 17.86 -0.42
N LYS A 223 -11.08 17.69 0.62
CA LYS A 223 -9.65 18.02 0.54
C LYS A 223 -8.99 17.17 -0.54
N ALA A 224 -8.11 17.76 -1.36
CA ALA A 224 -7.38 17.01 -2.38
C ALA A 224 -6.41 15.98 -1.77
N LEU A 225 -5.88 16.27 -0.57
CA LEU A 225 -4.99 15.35 0.13
C LEU A 225 -5.74 14.27 0.91
N ALA A 226 -5.20 13.06 0.89
CA ALA A 226 -5.66 11.91 1.67
C ALA A 226 -4.64 11.49 2.76
N GLU A 227 -5.15 10.91 3.84
CA GLU A 227 -4.36 10.16 4.82
C GLU A 227 -4.55 8.65 4.59
N ALA A 228 -3.56 8.05 3.93
CA ALA A 228 -3.59 6.66 3.49
C ALA A 228 -3.29 5.63 4.60
N SER A 229 -3.57 5.91 5.88
CA SER A 229 -3.27 4.96 6.95
C SER A 229 -4.27 3.80 7.03
N ILE A 230 -5.42 3.97 6.40
CA ILE A 230 -6.40 2.93 6.12
C ILE A 230 -6.96 3.16 4.72
N ILE A 231 -7.06 2.11 3.92
CA ILE A 231 -7.62 2.15 2.56
C ILE A 231 -8.59 1.00 2.43
N VAL A 232 -9.84 1.28 2.09
CA VAL A 232 -10.87 0.28 1.84
C VAL A 232 -11.15 0.25 0.35
N ARG A 233 -11.12 -0.92 -0.28
CA ARG A 233 -11.06 -1.02 -1.73
C ARG A 233 -11.85 -2.19 -2.28
N GLU A 234 -12.56 -1.95 -3.37
CA GLU A 234 -13.04 -2.97 -4.30
C GLU A 234 -12.04 -3.09 -5.47
N ASN A 235 -11.61 -4.32 -5.74
CA ASN A 235 -10.68 -4.63 -6.82
C ASN A 235 -11.44 -4.69 -8.16
N THR A 236 -11.59 -3.53 -8.79
CA THR A 236 -12.08 -3.38 -10.18
C THR A 236 -10.90 -3.13 -11.13
N PRO A 237 -11.04 -3.32 -12.46
CA PRO A 237 -9.99 -2.97 -13.40
C PRO A 237 -9.49 -1.51 -13.26
N MET A 238 -10.41 -0.56 -13.07
CA MET A 238 -10.08 0.86 -12.90
C MET A 238 -9.37 1.13 -11.57
N THR A 239 -9.87 0.56 -10.47
CA THR A 239 -9.21 0.74 -9.16
C THR A 239 -7.82 0.08 -9.16
N ASN A 240 -7.66 -1.09 -9.77
CA ASN A 240 -6.37 -1.77 -9.86
C ASN A 240 -5.36 -0.96 -10.68
N LEU A 241 -5.78 -0.39 -11.81
CA LEU A 241 -4.95 0.52 -12.60
C LEU A 241 -4.53 1.76 -11.80
N PHE A 242 -5.47 2.38 -11.08
CA PHE A 242 -5.17 3.52 -10.20
C PHE A 242 -4.09 3.17 -9.17
N MET A 243 -4.24 2.05 -8.47
CA MET A 243 -3.27 1.65 -7.44
C MET A 243 -1.89 1.34 -8.04
N CYS A 244 -1.84 0.81 -9.28
CA CYS A 244 -0.61 0.63 -10.04
C CYS A 244 0.07 1.96 -10.39
N LEU A 245 -0.69 2.93 -10.91
CA LEU A 245 -0.18 4.28 -11.21
C LEU A 245 0.33 4.97 -9.96
N TRP A 246 -0.41 4.87 -8.86
CA TRP A 246 -0.01 5.44 -7.58
C TRP A 246 1.28 4.81 -7.02
N PHE A 247 1.41 3.48 -7.14
CA PHE A 247 2.65 2.78 -6.79
C PHE A 247 3.83 3.24 -7.64
N ASN A 248 3.64 3.43 -8.95
CA ASN A 248 4.69 3.93 -9.84
C ASN A 248 5.21 5.31 -9.41
N GLU A 249 4.32 6.21 -9.01
CA GLU A 249 4.72 7.53 -8.49
C GLU A 249 5.49 7.42 -7.17
N ALA A 250 5.09 6.52 -6.28
CA ALA A 250 5.79 6.27 -5.02
C ALA A 250 7.20 5.69 -5.23
N VAL A 251 7.39 4.88 -6.28
CA VAL A 251 8.70 4.31 -6.66
C VAL A 251 9.56 5.33 -7.42
N ARG A 252 8.95 6.15 -8.29
CA ARG A 252 9.65 7.12 -9.12
C ARG A 252 10.19 8.30 -8.31
N PHE A 253 9.45 8.72 -7.30
CA PHE A 253 9.75 9.90 -6.50
C PHE A 253 9.86 9.53 -5.02
N THR A 254 9.08 10.18 -4.16
CA THR A 254 9.09 9.92 -2.72
C THR A 254 8.04 8.87 -2.34
N SER A 255 8.32 8.07 -1.31
CA SER A 255 7.36 7.13 -0.71
C SER A 255 6.24 7.82 0.09
N ARG A 256 6.07 9.15 -0.07
CA ARG A 256 5.09 9.98 0.64
C ARG A 256 3.77 9.99 -0.10
N ASP A 257 2.87 9.11 0.34
CA ASP A 257 1.51 8.92 -0.14
C ASP A 257 0.75 10.23 -0.45
N GLN A 258 0.91 11.24 0.41
CA GLN A 258 0.20 12.52 0.32
C GLN A 258 0.61 13.34 -0.90
N LEU A 259 1.84 13.17 -1.41
CA LEU A 259 2.31 13.88 -2.59
C LEU A 259 1.80 13.21 -3.87
N SER A 260 1.89 11.88 -3.94
CA SER A 260 1.58 11.12 -5.17
C SER A 260 0.10 10.77 -5.35
N PHE A 261 -0.66 10.57 -4.26
CA PHE A 261 -2.08 10.18 -4.32
C PHE A 261 -2.93 11.13 -5.19
N PRO A 262 -2.98 12.44 -4.91
CA PRO A 262 -3.85 13.34 -5.65
C PRO A 262 -3.42 13.51 -7.11
N TYR A 263 -2.12 13.41 -7.38
CA TYR A 263 -1.60 13.42 -8.75
C TYR A 263 -2.06 12.18 -9.52
N ALA A 264 -1.83 10.97 -8.99
CA ALA A 264 -2.27 9.72 -9.61
C ALA A 264 -3.80 9.67 -9.79
N LEU A 265 -4.53 10.24 -8.83
CA LEU A 265 -5.99 10.29 -8.88
C LEU A 265 -6.48 11.17 -10.02
N ARG A 266 -5.90 12.36 -10.20
CA ARG A 266 -6.24 13.28 -11.29
C ARG A 266 -5.87 12.68 -12.65
N GLN A 267 -4.76 11.97 -12.77
CA GLN A 267 -4.32 11.37 -14.02
C GLN A 267 -5.30 10.31 -14.55
N LEU A 268 -5.85 9.47 -13.67
CA LEU A 268 -6.85 8.48 -14.08
C LEU A 268 -8.29 9.03 -14.06
N ASN A 269 -8.51 10.17 -13.41
CA ASN A 269 -9.85 10.71 -13.13
C ASN A 269 -10.78 9.65 -12.52
N LEU A 270 -10.28 8.89 -11.53
CA LEU A 270 -11.04 7.80 -10.92
C LEU A 270 -12.29 8.35 -10.22
N GLN A 271 -13.45 7.82 -10.59
CA GLN A 271 -14.75 8.20 -10.04
C GLN A 271 -15.13 7.31 -8.85
N ASN A 272 -16.21 7.68 -8.14
CA ASN A 272 -16.80 6.88 -7.05
C ASN A 272 -15.81 6.60 -5.90
N ILE A 273 -15.12 7.66 -5.46
CA ILE A 273 -14.21 7.60 -4.31
C ILE A 273 -14.87 8.24 -3.10
N ASN A 274 -14.92 7.49 -2.01
CA ASN A 274 -15.37 7.98 -0.72
C ASN A 274 -14.20 8.56 0.08
N MET A 275 -14.01 9.88 -0.04
CA MET A 275 -13.08 10.65 0.80
C MET A 275 -13.76 11.00 2.13
N PHE A 276 -13.61 10.12 3.13
CA PHE A 276 -14.29 10.23 4.42
C PHE A 276 -13.52 11.10 5.43
N PRO A 277 -14.20 11.72 6.42
CA PRO A 277 -13.55 12.63 7.36
C PRO A 277 -12.65 11.90 8.36
N VAL A 278 -11.72 12.66 8.96
CA VAL A 278 -10.74 12.14 9.94
C VAL A 278 -11.40 11.48 11.16
N CYS A 279 -12.58 11.93 11.58
CA CYS A 279 -13.32 11.30 12.69
C CYS A 279 -13.67 9.84 12.36
N THR A 280 -14.19 9.57 11.16
CA THR A 280 -14.46 8.20 10.70
C THR A 280 -13.19 7.36 10.71
N ARG A 281 -12.05 7.92 10.29
CA ARG A 281 -10.75 7.21 10.40
C ARG A 281 -10.43 6.81 11.84
N ARG A 282 -10.62 7.72 12.80
CA ARG A 282 -10.38 7.48 14.24
C ARG A 282 -11.34 6.43 14.80
N ASP A 283 -12.54 6.30 14.24
CA ASP A 283 -13.47 5.24 14.61
C ASP A 283 -13.05 3.86 14.09
N LEU A 284 -12.36 3.81 12.94
CA LEU A 284 -11.89 2.56 12.31
C LEU A 284 -10.63 2.01 12.98
N VAL A 285 -9.73 2.89 13.45
CA VAL A 285 -8.42 2.49 13.99
C VAL A 285 -8.01 3.24 15.25
N ASN A 286 -7.41 2.53 16.21
CA ASN A 286 -6.66 3.17 17.30
C ASN A 286 -5.26 3.54 16.80
N SER A 287 -4.83 4.77 17.04
CA SER A 287 -3.48 5.23 16.67
C SER A 287 -2.50 4.89 17.79
N MET A 288 -1.64 3.91 17.57
CA MET A 288 -0.64 3.46 18.56
C MET A 288 0.70 4.18 18.40
N GLY A 289 1.03 4.57 17.17
CA GLY A 289 2.31 5.20 16.83
C GLY A 289 3.39 4.18 16.49
N HIS A 290 4.54 4.68 16.01
CA HIS A 290 5.68 3.80 15.71
C HIS A 290 6.45 3.47 16.98
N LYS A 291 6.80 2.18 17.19
CA LYS A 291 7.65 1.81 18.32
C LYS A 291 9.09 2.28 18.10
N ARG A 292 9.61 2.09 16.89
CA ARG A 292 10.97 2.48 16.49
C ARG A 292 10.97 2.91 15.01
N LYS A 293 11.96 3.71 14.60
CA LYS A 293 12.17 3.99 13.17
C LYS A 293 12.75 2.74 12.51
N ALA A 294 12.10 2.25 11.45
CA ALA A 294 12.67 1.22 10.59
C ALA A 294 14.01 1.70 10.03
N LYS A 295 15.04 0.85 10.14
CA LYS A 295 16.36 1.12 9.55
C LYS A 295 16.40 0.61 8.10
N PRO A 296 17.14 1.28 7.20
CA PRO A 296 17.39 0.75 5.86
C PRO A 296 18.08 -0.62 5.94
N LEU A 297 17.83 -1.49 4.95
CA LEU A 297 18.60 -2.73 4.80
C LEU A 297 20.07 -2.39 4.51
N ALA A 298 21.00 -3.10 5.14
CA ALA A 298 22.42 -2.91 4.87
C ALA A 298 22.76 -3.49 3.48
N PHE A 299 23.68 -2.84 2.75
CA PHE A 299 24.11 -3.27 1.41
C PHE A 299 24.64 -4.72 1.34
N ARG A 300 25.00 -5.33 2.47
CA ARG A 300 25.45 -6.73 2.55
C ARG A 300 24.33 -7.77 2.41
N ASP A 301 23.08 -7.37 2.63
CA ASP A 301 21.91 -8.27 2.54
C ASP A 301 21.30 -8.31 1.14
N LEU A 302 21.69 -7.38 0.26
CA LEU A 302 21.41 -7.42 -1.17
C LEU A 302 22.41 -8.39 -1.81
N ARG A 303 22.15 -9.71 -1.77
CA ARG A 303 22.91 -10.64 -2.61
C ARG A 303 22.72 -10.22 -4.07
N ILE A 304 23.82 -9.69 -4.60
CA ILE A 304 24.03 -9.30 -5.98
C ILE A 304 23.66 -10.49 -6.89
N VAL A 305 22.54 -10.38 -7.61
CA VAL A 305 22.36 -11.15 -8.85
C VAL A 305 23.24 -10.49 -9.90
N SER A 306 24.54 -10.74 -9.81
CA SER A 306 25.49 -10.59 -10.90
C SER A 306 25.66 -11.97 -11.50
N THR A 307 24.70 -12.36 -12.33
CA THR A 307 24.97 -13.37 -13.35
C THR A 307 25.61 -12.66 -14.53
N ARG A 308 26.93 -12.85 -14.59
CA ARG A 308 27.83 -12.75 -15.73
C ARG A 308 27.12 -12.74 -17.08
N LEU A 309 27.42 -11.73 -17.90
CA LEU A 309 27.64 -11.92 -19.34
C LEU A 309 29.04 -12.51 -19.53
#